data_AF-A0A800BX51-F1
#
_entry.id   AF-A0A800BX51-F1
#
_cell.length_a   1.000
_cell.length_b   1.000
_cell.length_c   1.000
_cell.angle_alpha   90.00
_cell.angle_beta   90.00
_cell.angle_gamma   90.00
#
_symmetry.space_group_name_H-M   'P 1'
#
loop_
_entity.id
_entity.type
_entity.pdbx_description
1 polymer ?
#
loop_
_entity_poly.entity_id
_entity_poly.type
_entity_poly.pdbx_seq_one_letter_code
_entity_poly.pdbx_strand_id
1 'polypeptide(L)' 'MPDRPIHTIIGGTHLGFASDKQFAATVDALHNFDIQCLAASHCTGLERGADLAKVFSSKFRFAPVGTKIHFA' A
#
# COMPACT_ATOMS: atom_id res chain seq x y z
N MET A 1 4.40 4.05 20.13
CA MET A 1 5.76 4.58 19.88
C MET A 1 5.62 5.74 18.92
N PRO A 2 5.46 6.98 19.43
CA PRO A 2 5.10 8.13 18.61
C PRO A 2 6.19 8.56 17.60
N ASP A 3 7.45 8.13 17.78
CA ASP A 3 8.58 8.60 16.95
C ASP A 3 9.24 7.52 16.08
N ARG A 4 8.63 6.33 15.94
CA ARG A 4 9.20 5.29 15.06
C ARG A 4 8.59 5.36 13.66
N PRO A 5 9.41 5.50 12.60
CA PRO A 5 8.90 5.54 11.23
C PRO A 5 8.29 4.19 10.85
N ILE A 6 7.26 4.25 9.99
CA ILE A 6 6.66 3.06 9.41
C ILE A 6 7.51 2.63 8.21
N HIS A 7 8.23 1.53 8.34
CA HIS A 7 9.04 1.00 7.24
C HIS A 7 8.17 0.35 6.15
N THR A 8 7.18 -0.45 6.53
CA THR A 8 6.38 -1.26 5.59
C THR A 8 4.95 -1.44 6.04
N ILE A 9 4.03 -1.41 5.08
CA ILE A 9 2.61 -1.71 5.26
C ILE A 9 2.26 -2.95 4.43
N ILE A 10 1.63 -3.95 5.05
CA ILE A 10 1.26 -5.22 4.39
C ILE A 10 -0.20 -5.56 4.70
N GLY A 11 -0.98 -5.88 3.67
CA GLY A 11 -2.32 -6.44 3.83
C GLY A 11 -3.38 -5.82 2.92
N GLY A 12 -4.65 -5.99 3.32
CA GLY A 12 -5.80 -5.44 2.61
C GLY A 12 -6.12 -4.01 3.04
N THR A 13 -6.13 -3.08 2.10
CA THR A 13 -6.40 -1.65 2.35
C THR A 13 -7.88 -1.28 2.26
N HIS A 14 -8.72 -2.19 1.76
CA HIS A 14 -10.13 -1.97 1.46
C HIS A 14 -10.40 -0.86 0.41
N LEU A 15 -9.37 -0.45 -0.34
CA LEU A 15 -9.50 0.60 -1.36
C LEU A 15 -10.28 0.17 -2.59
N GLY A 16 -10.45 -1.14 -2.84
CA GLY A 16 -11.18 -1.65 -4.01
C GLY A 16 -12.63 -1.19 -4.08
N PHE A 17 -13.20 -0.73 -2.96
CA PHE A 17 -14.55 -0.21 -2.85
C PHE A 17 -14.60 1.29 -2.53
N ALA A 18 -13.44 1.95 -2.45
CA ALA A 18 -13.33 3.34 -2.08
C ALA A 18 -13.63 4.25 -3.28
N SER A 19 -14.31 5.38 -2.99
CA SER A 19 -14.45 6.48 -3.94
C SER A 19 -13.09 7.04 -4.35
N ASP A 20 -13.01 7.67 -5.53
CA ASP A 20 -11.77 8.30 -6.00
C ASP A 20 -11.23 9.35 -5.01
N LYS A 21 -12.13 10.11 -4.37
CA LYS A 21 -11.76 11.10 -3.35
C LYS A 21 -11.07 10.44 -2.15
N GLN A 22 -11.61 9.33 -1.67
CA GLN A 22 -11.00 8.59 -0.56
C GLN A 22 -9.68 7.94 -1.00
N PHE A 23 -9.62 7.39 -2.21
CA PHE A 23 -8.40 6.82 -2.75
C PHE A 23 -7.27 7.85 -2.79
N ALA A 24 -7.53 9.03 -3.37
CA ALA A 24 -6.56 10.12 -3.43
C ALA A 24 -6.09 10.56 -2.03
N ALA A 25 -7.02 10.76 -1.09
CA ALA A 25 -6.66 11.13 0.28
C ALA A 25 -5.81 10.06 0.98
N THR A 26 -6.08 8.77 0.75
CA THR A 26 -5.27 7.68 1.28
C THR A 26 -3.88 7.65 0.65
N VAL A 27 -3.76 7.88 -0.65
CA VAL A 27 -2.46 7.98 -1.35
C VAL A 27 -1.63 9.12 -0.76
N ASP A 28 -2.22 10.30 -0.58
CA ASP A 28 -1.54 11.47 0.02
C ASP A 28 -1.06 11.16 1.45
N ALA A 29 -1.91 10.52 2.26
CA ALA A 29 -1.54 10.09 3.60
C ALA A 29 -0.38 9.08 3.60
N LEU A 30 -0.40 8.12 2.68
CA LEU A 30 0.67 7.12 2.53
C LEU A 30 2.01 7.75 2.13
N HIS A 31 2.01 8.81 1.32
CA HIS A 31 3.22 9.57 1.00
C HIS A 31 3.84 10.25 2.23
N ASN A 32 3.01 10.76 3.16
CA ASN A 32 3.50 11.45 4.35
C ASN A 32 4.24 10.54 5.34
N PHE A 33 4.05 9.23 5.26
CA PHE A 33 4.72 8.27 6.14
C PHE A 33 6.13 7.87 5.67
N ASP A 34 6.57 8.31 4.49
CA ASP A 34 7.82 7.90 3.83
C ASP A 34 8.14 6.39 3.95
N ILE A 35 7.11 5.58 3.68
CA ILE A 35 7.25 4.13 3.70
C ILE A 35 8.22 3.65 2.62
N GLN A 36 8.90 2.55 2.90
CA GLN A 36 9.83 1.92 1.96
C GLN A 36 9.16 0.78 1.18
N CYS A 37 8.07 0.22 1.70
CA CYS A 37 7.31 -0.82 1.03
C CYS A 37 5.80 -0.75 1.35
N LEU A 38 4.98 -0.85 0.30
CA LEU A 38 3.53 -1.06 0.36
C LEU A 38 3.19 -2.38 -0.33
N ALA A 39 2.90 -3.41 0.47
CA ALA A 39 2.58 -4.74 0.00
C ALA A 39 1.07 -5.02 0.14
N ALA A 40 0.30 -4.69 -0.90
CA ALA A 40 -1.15 -4.74 -0.83
C ALA A 40 -1.74 -6.07 -1.35
N SER A 41 -2.85 -6.49 -0.76
CA SER A 41 -3.55 -7.74 -1.13
C SER A 41 -5.06 -7.67 -0.88
N HIS A 42 -5.75 -8.79 -1.14
CA HIS A 42 -7.15 -9.04 -0.76
C HIS A 42 -8.12 -7.91 -1.17
N CYS A 43 -8.75 -7.23 -0.21
CA CYS A 43 -9.77 -6.21 -0.41
C CYS A 43 -9.22 -4.88 -0.98
N THR A 44 -7.91 -4.78 -1.23
CA THR A 44 -7.37 -3.66 -2.02
C THR A 44 -7.95 -3.67 -3.43
N GLY A 45 -8.29 -4.84 -3.98
CA GLY A 45 -8.79 -4.96 -5.36
C GLY A 45 -7.69 -4.80 -6.41
N LEU A 46 -7.90 -5.39 -7.58
CA LEU A 46 -6.90 -5.41 -8.66
C LEU A 46 -6.68 -4.01 -9.25
N GLU A 47 -7.75 -3.28 -9.55
CA GLU A 47 -7.68 -1.94 -10.16
C GLU A 47 -6.94 -0.95 -9.26
N ARG A 48 -7.38 -0.80 -7.99
CA ARG A 48 -6.67 0.07 -7.05
C ARG A 48 -5.29 -0.43 -6.69
N GLY A 49 -5.07 -1.76 -6.69
CA GLY A 49 -3.74 -2.32 -6.56
C GLY A 49 -2.82 -1.86 -7.70
N ALA A 50 -3.32 -1.83 -8.95
CA ALA A 50 -2.57 -1.32 -10.09
C ALA A 50 -2.36 0.20 -10.02
N ASP A 51 -3.36 0.96 -9.56
CA ASP A 51 -3.21 2.40 -9.32
C ASP A 51 -2.11 2.69 -8.29
N LEU A 52 -2.11 1.96 -7.17
CA LEU A 52 -1.07 2.05 -6.15
C LEU A 52 0.29 1.62 -6.70
N ALA A 53 0.34 0.58 -7.54
CA ALA A 53 1.58 0.17 -8.22
C ALA A 53 2.13 1.28 -9.11
N LYS A 54 1.27 2.01 -9.82
CA LYS A 54 1.66 3.15 -10.65
C LYS A 54 2.19 4.31 -9.80
N VAL A 55 1.51 4.64 -8.69
CA VAL A 55 1.90 5.77 -7.83
C VAL A 55 3.18 5.49 -7.05
N PHE A 56 3.27 4.33 -6.40
CA PHE A 56 4.38 3.99 -5.50
C PHE A 56 5.53 3.25 -6.19
N SER A 57 5.35 2.86 -7.46
CA SER A 57 6.41 2.32 -8.33
C SER A 57 7.23 1.21 -7.64
N SER A 58 8.54 1.41 -7.46
CA SER A 58 9.45 0.43 -6.86
C SER A 58 9.12 0.08 -5.41
N LYS A 59 8.40 0.95 -4.70
CA LYS A 59 7.95 0.76 -3.31
C LYS A 59 6.70 -0.13 -3.21
N PHE A 60 5.98 -0.38 -4.32
CA PHE A 60 4.78 -1.23 -4.28
C PHE A 60 5.09 -2.71 -4.55
N ARG A 61 4.31 -3.59 -3.93
CA ARG A 61 4.29 -5.03 -4.19
C ARG A 61 2.85 -5.53 -4.16
N PHE A 62 2.47 -6.34 -5.15
CA PHE A 62 1.31 -7.22 -4.97
C PHE A 62 1.70 -8.35 -4.03
N ALA A 63 0.86 -8.64 -3.02
CA ALA A 63 1.11 -9.68 -2.03
C ALA A 63 0.06 -10.80 -2.09
N PRO A 64 -0.02 -11.59 -3.18
CA PRO A 64 -0.86 -12.78 -3.23
C PRO A 64 -0.36 -13.87 -2.26
N VAL A 65 -1.16 -14.92 -2.10
CA VAL A 65 -0.79 -16.11 -1.30
C VAL A 65 0.58 -16.65 -1.76
N GLY A 66 1.44 -16.98 -0.80
CA GLY A 66 2.79 -17.48 -1.05
C GLY A 66 3.87 -16.42 -1.22
N THR A 67 3.52 -15.12 -1.21
CA THR A 67 4.50 -14.02 -1.23
C THR A 67 5.42 -14.08 -0.01
N LYS A 68 6.73 -13.99 -0.24
CA LYS A 68 7.75 -13.87 0.80
C LYS A 68 8.31 -12.45 0.78
N ILE A 69 8.34 -11.79 1.94
CA ILE A 69 8.90 -10.44 2.11
C ILE A 69 10.02 -10.55 3.14
N HIS A 70 11.20 -10.07 2.79
CA HIS A 70 12.39 -10.11 3.61
C HIS A 70 12.73 -8.70 4.08
N PHE A 71 13.07 -8.56 5.36
CA PHE A 71 13.55 -7.32 5.96
C PHE A 71 14.97 -7.56 6.45
N ALA A 72 15.86 -6.60 6.20
CA ALA A 72 17.23 -6.59 6.70
C ALA A 72 17.32 -5.78 8.00
#